data_AF-A0A179B4K6-F1
#
_entry.id   AF-A0A179B4K6-F1
#
_cell.length_a   1.000
_cell.length_b   1.000
_cell.length_c   1.000
_cell.angle_alpha   90.00
_cell.angle_beta   90.00
_cell.angle_gamma   90.00
#
_symmetry.space_group_name_H-M   'P 1'
#
loop_
_entity.id
_entity.type
_entity.pdbx_description
1 polymer ?
#
loop_
_entity_poly.entity_id
_entity_poly.type
_entity_poly.pdbx_seq_one_letter_code
_entity_poly.pdbx_strand_id
1 'polypeptide(L)'
;MGLFNRKKKVSVDFATVDSPDKAESLVKQGVLTRVLLVPPQRGGLEDSLNAVYATPKAAKEKARCDAEVERLERSGRVSRYACDLEYDQNGPSRVARAITVIGKNEAGDVVYSRTVKVW
;
A
#
# COMPACT_ATOMS: atom_id res chain seq x y z
N MET A 1 -24.00 -32.15 -3.19
CA MET A 1 -22.76 -31.93 -2.41
C MET A 1 -22.17 -30.60 -2.82
N GLY A 2 -21.87 -29.72 -1.87
CA GLY A 2 -21.28 -28.41 -2.14
C GLY A 2 -21.01 -27.69 -0.83
N LEU A 3 -19.93 -28.09 -0.15
CA LEU A 3 -19.48 -27.45 1.07
C LEU A 3 -19.04 -26.02 0.73
N PHE A 4 -19.88 -25.04 1.05
CA PHE A 4 -19.51 -23.64 1.06
C PHE A 4 -18.40 -23.44 2.10
N ASN A 5 -17.15 -23.42 1.64
CA ASN A 5 -16.00 -23.11 2.46
C ASN A 5 -16.06 -21.63 2.84
N ARG A 6 -16.79 -21.30 3.92
CA ARG A 6 -16.75 -19.97 4.54
C ARG A 6 -15.30 -19.72 4.92
N LYS A 7 -14.59 -18.88 4.15
CA LYS A 7 -13.27 -18.37 4.53
C LYS A 7 -13.41 -17.80 5.96
N LYS A 8 -12.82 -18.48 6.93
CA LYS A 8 -12.68 -18.00 8.31
C LYS A 8 -12.05 -16.61 8.18
N LYS A 9 -12.78 -15.56 8.61
CA LYS A 9 -12.19 -14.22 8.75
C LYS A 9 -11.10 -14.36 9.82
N VAL A 10 -9.86 -14.52 9.39
CA VAL A 10 -8.72 -14.44 10.29
C VAL A 10 -8.66 -12.99 10.74
N SER A 11 -9.10 -12.76 11.98
CA SER A 11 -8.95 -11.49 12.67
C SER A 11 -7.50 -11.39 13.12
N VAL A 12 -6.61 -10.98 12.22
CA VAL A 12 -5.21 -10.69 12.57
C VAL A 12 -5.16 -9.29 13.17
N ASP A 13 -4.59 -9.17 14.36
CA ASP A 13 -4.22 -7.87 14.91
C ASP A 13 -2.89 -7.42 14.32
N PHE A 14 -2.96 -6.56 13.30
CA PHE A 14 -1.77 -6.07 12.59
C PHE A 14 -0.87 -5.17 13.45
N ALA A 15 -1.35 -4.65 14.59
CA ALA A 15 -0.50 -3.92 15.54
C ALA A 15 0.61 -4.82 16.10
N THR A 16 0.34 -6.13 16.23
CA THR A 16 1.27 -7.13 16.82
C THR A 16 2.30 -7.70 15.82
N VAL A 17 2.22 -7.29 14.55
CA VAL A 17 3.13 -7.70 13.48
C VAL A 17 4.36 -6.80 13.50
N ASP A 18 5.24 -7.02 14.46
CA ASP A 18 6.40 -6.17 14.80
C ASP A 18 7.73 -6.58 14.13
N SER A 19 7.76 -7.68 13.39
CA SER A 19 8.97 -8.20 12.76
C SER A 19 8.76 -8.54 11.28
N PRO A 20 9.84 -8.49 10.46
CA PRO A 20 9.80 -8.96 9.08
C PRO A 20 9.29 -10.40 8.98
N ASP A 21 9.75 -11.31 9.84
CA ASP A 21 9.35 -12.73 9.78
C ASP A 21 7.84 -12.94 10.01
N LYS A 22 7.24 -12.19 10.94
CA LYS A 22 5.79 -12.21 11.17
C LYS A 22 5.05 -11.71 9.93
N ALA A 23 5.50 -10.59 9.33
CA ALA A 23 4.90 -10.04 8.14
C ALA A 23 5.02 -10.99 6.93
N GLU A 24 6.20 -11.58 6.72
CA GLU A 24 6.45 -12.59 5.68
C GLU A 24 5.59 -13.83 5.84
N SER A 25 5.40 -14.30 7.06
CA SER A 25 4.53 -15.44 7.35
C SER A 25 3.08 -15.15 6.94
N LEU A 26 2.60 -13.93 7.16
CA LEU A 26 1.28 -13.49 6.73
C LEU A 26 1.20 -13.26 5.21
N VAL A 27 2.29 -12.88 4.55
CA VAL A 27 2.38 -12.84 3.08
C VAL A 27 2.24 -14.23 2.49
N LYS A 28 2.97 -15.22 3.03
CA LYS A 28 2.88 -16.64 2.60
C LYS A 28 1.46 -17.21 2.78
N GLN A 29 0.72 -16.73 3.78
CA GLN A 29 -0.67 -17.10 4.03
C GLN A 29 -1.69 -16.32 3.17
N GLY A 30 -1.25 -15.32 2.40
CA GLY A 30 -2.12 -14.47 1.58
C GLY A 30 -2.94 -13.45 2.39
N VAL A 31 -2.61 -13.24 3.66
CA VAL A 31 -3.26 -12.24 4.53
C VAL A 31 -2.69 -10.85 4.28
N LEU A 32 -1.37 -10.77 4.05
CA LEU A 32 -0.66 -9.57 3.63
C LEU A 32 -0.09 -9.76 2.23
N THR A 33 0.34 -8.67 1.63
CA THR A 33 1.15 -8.66 0.42
C THR A 33 2.15 -7.51 0.50
N ARG A 34 3.24 -7.61 -0.27
CA ARG A 34 4.18 -6.51 -0.45
C ARG A 34 3.58 -5.54 -1.47
N VAL A 35 3.59 -4.26 -1.12
CA VAL A 35 3.08 -3.19 -1.95
C VAL A 35 4.20 -2.19 -2.20
N LEU A 36 4.50 -1.95 -3.47
CA LEU A 36 5.50 -0.95 -3.85
C LEU A 36 4.96 0.46 -3.59
N LEU A 37 5.79 1.30 -2.96
CA LEU A 37 5.48 2.70 -2.70
C LEU A 37 5.54 3.49 -4.00
N VAL A 38 6.67 3.39 -4.71
CA VAL A 38 6.88 3.89 -6.06
C VAL A 38 6.77 2.73 -7.04
N PRO A 39 5.85 2.78 -8.02
CA PRO A 39 5.72 1.73 -9.01
C PRO A 39 6.92 1.64 -9.98
N PRO A 40 7.22 0.46 -10.57
CA PRO A 40 8.36 0.29 -11.48
C PRO A 40 8.34 1.19 -12.71
N GLN A 41 7.15 1.46 -13.26
CA GLN A 41 6.96 2.39 -14.37
C GLN A 41 7.35 3.85 -14.03
N ARG A 42 7.53 4.18 -12.74
CA ARG A 42 8.07 5.45 -12.23
C ARG A 42 9.52 5.33 -11.75
N GLY A 43 10.22 4.26 -12.12
CA GLY A 43 11.59 3.98 -11.70
C GLY A 43 11.72 3.42 -10.28
N GLY A 44 10.61 3.01 -9.65
CA GLY A 44 10.65 2.34 -8.35
C GLY A 44 11.31 0.96 -8.43
N LEU A 45 12.22 0.67 -7.50
CA LEU A 45 12.93 -0.61 -7.44
C LEU A 45 12.12 -1.65 -6.65
N GLU A 46 12.28 -2.92 -7.00
CA GLU A 46 11.66 -4.04 -6.26
C GLU A 46 12.55 -4.47 -5.09
N ASP A 47 12.68 -3.59 -4.10
CA ASP A 47 13.47 -3.85 -2.88
C ASP A 47 12.68 -3.53 -1.61
N SER A 48 13.27 -3.85 -0.46
CA SER A 48 12.64 -3.65 0.85
C SER A 48 12.45 -2.19 1.26
N LEU A 49 13.20 -1.24 0.67
CA LEU A 49 13.08 0.18 0.98
C LEU A 49 11.91 0.81 0.22
N ASN A 50 11.56 0.28 -0.95
CA ASN A 50 10.42 0.70 -1.74
C ASN A 50 9.16 -0.16 -1.53
N ALA A 51 9.15 -1.06 -0.55
CA ALA A 51 8.03 -1.97 -0.30
C ALA A 51 7.50 -1.86 1.13
N VAL A 52 6.18 -1.98 1.28
CA VAL A 52 5.50 -2.09 2.58
C VAL A 52 4.55 -3.27 2.61
N TYR A 53 4.23 -3.74 3.81
CA TYR A 53 3.20 -4.76 4.00
C TYR A 53 1.83 -4.11 4.13
N ALA A 54 0.87 -4.59 3.34
CA ALA A 54 -0.52 -4.18 3.42
C ALA A 54 -1.45 -5.35 3.09
N THR A 55 -2.75 -5.18 3.35
CA THR A 55 -3.74 -6.19 2.96
C THR A 55 -3.89 -6.26 1.43
N PRO A 56 -4.24 -7.43 0.84
CA PRO A 56 -4.51 -7.54 -0.59
C PRO A 56 -5.62 -6.59 -1.09
N LYS A 57 -6.56 -6.23 -0.22
CA LYS A 57 -7.58 -5.22 -0.54
C LYS A 57 -6.91 -3.86 -0.74
N ALA A 58 -6.18 -3.37 0.27
CA ALA A 58 -5.49 -2.09 0.21
C ALA A 58 -4.49 -2.02 -0.96
N ALA A 59 -3.77 -3.10 -1.25
CA ALA A 59 -2.89 -3.20 -2.41
C ALA A 59 -3.63 -2.90 -3.74
N LYS A 60 -4.82 -3.47 -3.92
CA LYS A 60 -5.66 -3.21 -5.11
C LYS A 60 -6.18 -1.78 -5.14
N GLU A 61 -6.48 -1.16 -4.00
CA GLU A 61 -6.93 0.23 -3.96
C GLU A 61 -5.78 1.19 -4.25
N LYS A 62 -4.58 0.92 -3.73
CA LYS A 62 -3.37 1.69 -4.06
C LYS A 62 -3.05 1.58 -5.55
N ALA A 63 -3.09 0.39 -6.14
CA ALA A 63 -2.86 0.22 -7.58
C ALA A 63 -3.81 1.06 -8.45
N ARG A 64 -5.08 1.24 -8.00
CA ARG A 64 -6.01 2.16 -8.68
C ARG A 64 -5.59 3.61 -8.52
N CYS A 65 -5.15 4.02 -7.33
CA CYS A 65 -4.61 5.36 -7.10
C CYS A 65 -3.37 5.64 -7.97
N ASP A 66 -2.47 4.67 -8.06
CA ASP A 66 -1.25 4.78 -8.86
C ASP A 66 -1.57 4.95 -10.36
N ALA A 67 -2.59 4.23 -10.85
CA ALA A 67 -3.09 4.37 -12.22
C ALA A 67 -3.82 5.71 -12.47
N GLU A 68 -4.56 6.21 -11.47
CA GLU A 68 -5.17 7.56 -11.54
C GLU A 68 -4.10 8.64 -11.66
N VAL A 69 -3.01 8.55 -10.88
CA VAL A 69 -1.87 9.47 -11.00
C VAL A 69 -1.18 9.33 -12.36
N GLU A 70 -1.05 8.11 -12.87
CA GLU A 70 -0.43 7.86 -14.19
C GLU A 70 -1.21 8.56 -15.31
N ARG A 71 -2.53 8.48 -15.25
CA ARG A 71 -3.41 9.20 -16.18
C ARG A 71 -3.23 10.72 -16.07
N LEU A 72 -3.05 11.25 -14.85
CA LEU A 72 -2.83 12.68 -14.62
C LEU A 72 -1.45 13.13 -15.12
N GLU A 73 -0.41 12.31 -14.94
CA GLU A 73 0.93 12.51 -15.49
C GLU A 73 0.89 12.60 -17.01
N ARG A 74 0.21 11.66 -17.66
CA ARG A 74 0.02 11.67 -19.13
C ARG A 74 -0.72 12.90 -19.65
N SER A 75 -1.55 13.54 -18.82
CA SER A 75 -2.24 14.79 -19.17
C SER A 75 -1.46 16.06 -18.83
N GLY A 76 -0.24 15.92 -18.29
CA GLY A 76 0.59 17.05 -17.85
C GLY A 76 0.15 17.70 -16.53
N ARG A 77 -0.85 17.12 -15.84
CA ARG A 77 -1.39 17.68 -14.59
C ARG A 77 -0.54 17.35 -13.37
N VAL A 78 0.08 16.17 -13.36
CA VAL A 78 1.02 15.74 -12.32
C VAL A 78 2.40 15.63 -12.96
N SER A 79 3.42 16.10 -12.26
CA SER A 79 4.83 15.98 -12.66
C SER A 79 5.67 15.25 -11.61
N ARG A 80 5.18 15.14 -10.36
CA ARG A 80 5.88 14.42 -9.29
C ARG A 80 4.92 13.51 -8.54
N TYR A 81 5.37 12.29 -8.29
CA TYR A 81 4.68 11.29 -7.49
C TYR A 81 5.32 11.21 -6.10
N ALA A 82 4.50 11.04 -5.07
CA ALA A 82 4.95 10.75 -3.71
C ALA A 82 4.00 9.76 -3.02
N CYS A 83 4.54 9.05 -2.03
CA CYS A 83 3.77 8.20 -1.14
C CYS A 83 4.14 8.46 0.31
N ASP A 84 3.13 8.73 1.13
CA ASP A 84 3.29 8.84 2.57
C ASP A 84 2.67 7.61 3.27
N LEU A 85 3.24 7.26 4.42
CA LEU A 85 2.83 6.12 5.22
C LEU A 85 2.41 6.55 6.61
N GLU A 86 1.36 5.92 7.10
CA GLU A 86 0.95 5.99 8.50
C GLU A 86 1.18 4.63 9.13
N TYR A 87 1.97 4.57 10.21
CA TYR A 87 2.14 3.37 11.04
C TYR A 87 1.42 3.56 12.37
N ASP A 88 1.31 2.48 13.15
CA ASP A 88 0.74 2.56 14.48
C ASP A 88 1.58 3.47 15.39
N GLN A 89 0.91 4.30 16.18
CA GLN A 89 1.57 5.26 17.07
C GLN A 89 2.16 4.57 18.32
N ASN A 90 1.66 3.37 18.65
CA ASN A 90 1.92 2.70 19.91
C ASN A 90 2.87 1.50 19.81
N GLY A 91 3.40 1.17 18.62
CA GLY A 91 4.24 -0.01 18.51
C GLY A 91 5.00 -0.15 17.19
N PRO A 92 6.00 -1.04 17.14
CA PRO A 92 6.90 -1.24 16.00
C PRO A 92 6.25 -2.02 14.85
N SER A 93 4.94 -1.85 14.62
CA SER A 93 4.23 -2.59 13.57
C SER A 93 4.90 -2.37 12.21
N ARG A 94 5.11 -3.48 11.50
CA ARG A 94 5.64 -3.51 10.13
C ARG A 94 4.53 -3.37 9.09
N VAL A 95 3.26 -3.34 9.50
CA VAL A 95 2.12 -3.19 8.60
C VAL A 95 1.62 -1.76 8.66
N ALA A 96 1.69 -1.04 7.54
CA ALA A 96 1.17 0.32 7.47
C ALA A 96 -0.33 0.34 7.79
N ARG A 97 -0.79 1.33 8.55
CA ARG A 97 -2.22 1.61 8.79
C ARG A 97 -2.86 2.29 7.60
N ALA A 98 -2.11 3.15 6.92
CA ALA A 98 -2.57 3.86 5.75
C ALA A 98 -1.42 4.14 4.78
N ILE A 99 -1.77 4.24 3.50
CA ILE A 99 -0.88 4.69 2.45
C ILE A 99 -1.56 5.87 1.75
N THR A 100 -0.90 7.02 1.69
CA THR A 100 -1.40 8.18 0.95
C THR A 100 -0.62 8.32 -0.34
N VAL A 101 -1.32 8.25 -1.47
CA VAL A 101 -0.75 8.49 -2.80
C VAL A 101 -0.96 9.96 -3.15
N ILE A 102 0.13 10.63 -3.53
CA ILE A 102 0.16 12.07 -3.76
C ILE A 102 0.72 12.35 -5.15
N GLY A 103 -0.01 13.16 -5.93
CA GLY A 103 0.46 13.72 -7.19
C GLY A 103 0.61 15.23 -7.07
N LYS A 104 1.78 15.75 -7.41
CA LYS A 104 2.09 17.19 -7.40
C LYS A 104 2.30 17.72 -8.81
N ASN A 105 1.90 18.97 -9.06
CA ASN A 105 2.23 19.68 -10.30
C ASN A 105 3.69 20.16 -10.31
N GLU A 106 4.11 20.86 -11.36
CA GLU A 106 5.47 21.40 -11.51
C GLU A 106 5.84 22.43 -10.43
N ALA A 107 4.88 23.28 -10.04
CA ALA A 107 5.04 24.24 -8.94
C ALA A 107 5.17 23.56 -7.56
N GLY A 108 4.82 22.28 -7.46
CA GLY A 108 4.89 21.49 -6.23
C GLY A 108 3.57 21.40 -5.47
N ASP A 109 2.49 21.99 -5.98
CA ASP A 109 1.16 21.91 -5.37
C ASP A 109 0.60 20.49 -5.47
N VAL A 110 -0.05 20.04 -4.39
CA VAL A 110 -0.77 18.77 -4.39
C VAL A 110 -2.05 18.90 -5.22
N VAL A 111 -2.10 18.23 -6.36
CA VAL A 111 -3.25 18.22 -7.29
C VAL A 111 -3.99 16.89 -7.28
N TYR A 112 -3.43 15.88 -6.61
CA TYR A 112 -4.04 14.59 -6.32
C TYR A 112 -3.60 14.13 -4.93
N SER A 113 -4.55 13.71 -4.10
CA SER A 113 -4.26 13.05 -2.82
C SER A 113 -5.36 12.06 -2.50
N ARG A 114 -4.99 10.80 -2.26
CA ARG A 114 -5.91 9.78 -1.75
C ARG A 114 -5.21 8.89 -0.74
N THR A 115 -5.89 8.69 0.39
CA THR A 115 -5.46 7.79 1.45
C THR A 115 -6.19 6.46 1.34
N VAL A 116 -5.43 5.38 1.23
CA VAL A 116 -5.90 4.00 1.32
C VAL A 116 -5.71 3.52 2.75
N LYS A 117 -6.81 3.22 3.45
CA LYS A 117 -6.75 2.61 4.77
C LYS A 117 -6.49 1.10 4.64
N VAL A 118 -5.53 0.62 5.41
CA VAL A 118 -5.11 -0.78 5.43
C VAL A 118 -5.81 -1.54 6.56
N TRP A 119 -5.81 -0.97 7.78
CA TRP A 119 -6.45 -1.51 8.99
C TRP A 119 -6.73 -0.45 10.07
#